data_AF-A0A395IWL5-F1
#
_entry.id   AF-A0A395IWL5-F1
#
_cell.length_a   1.000
_cell.length_b   1.000
_cell.length_c   1.000
_cell.angle_alpha   90.00
_cell.angle_beta   90.00
_cell.angle_gamma   90.00
#
_symmetry.space_group_name_H-M   'P 1'
#
loop_
_entity.id
_entity.type
_entity.pdbx_description
1 polymer ?
#
loop_
_entity_poly.entity_id
_entity_poly.type
_entity_poly.pdbx_seq_one_letter_code
_entity_poly.pdbx_strand_id
1 'polypeptide(L)'
;MAPIPTHGSIADQESPYYPAAEALAASALRFDFRGGLLPPRIARAMPITKGLHHHGEAPEAAGYTIPELARLARSAFPAQRCIAFQTLGRFLYRLGRGEWGDGGTEMSKGLWRIVEEGKVIQTLEEAANTEGGHQGSKTYAIEALWLWQKGGGHVWKAD
;
A
#
# COMPACT_ATOMS: atom_id res chain seq x y z
N MET A 1 -10.79 -17.68 -0.61
CA MET A 1 -10.72 -16.78 0.56
C MET A 1 -9.92 -17.52 1.60
N ALA A 2 -8.77 -17.00 2.04
CA ALA A 2 -8.14 -17.54 3.24
C ALA A 2 -9.15 -17.35 4.40
N PRO A 3 -9.41 -18.40 5.20
CA PRO A 3 -10.36 -18.28 6.30
C PRO A 3 -9.88 -17.22 7.28
N ILE A 4 -10.82 -16.40 7.79
CA ILE A 4 -10.51 -15.46 8.86
C ILE A 4 -10.20 -16.28 10.13
N PRO A 5 -9.02 -16.14 10.73
CA PRO A 5 -8.69 -16.86 11.96
C PRO A 5 -9.69 -16.54 13.07
N THR A 6 -10.02 -17.53 13.90
CA THR A 6 -10.83 -17.31 15.10
C THR A 6 -10.08 -16.41 16.06
N HIS A 7 -10.72 -15.35 16.55
CA HIS A 7 -10.11 -14.38 17.47
C HIS A 7 -9.45 -15.08 18.68
N GLY A 8 -8.16 -14.78 18.91
CA GLY A 8 -7.37 -15.34 20.01
C GLY A 8 -6.82 -16.76 19.78
N SER A 9 -7.13 -17.40 18.64
CA SER A 9 -6.52 -18.68 18.26
C SER A 9 -5.01 -18.55 17.97
N ILE A 10 -4.30 -19.67 17.90
CA ILE A 10 -2.87 -19.68 17.52
C ILE A 10 -2.69 -19.03 16.15
N ALA A 11 -3.49 -19.43 15.16
CA ALA A 11 -3.46 -18.83 13.82
C ALA A 11 -3.73 -17.33 13.81
N ASP A 12 -4.53 -16.82 14.75
CA ASP A 12 -4.77 -15.38 14.88
C ASP A 12 -3.56 -14.62 15.44
N GLN A 13 -2.86 -15.22 16.42
CA GLN A 13 -1.65 -14.68 17.03
C GLN A 13 -0.44 -14.75 16.09
N GLU A 14 -0.42 -15.71 15.17
CA GLU A 14 0.59 -15.85 14.11
C GLU A 14 0.37 -14.90 12.92
N SER A 15 -0.71 -14.11 12.93
CA SER A 15 -0.97 -13.12 11.88
C SER A 15 0.22 -12.16 11.72
N PRO A 16 0.66 -11.86 10.48
CA PRO A 16 1.74 -10.91 10.22
C PRO A 16 1.38 -9.46 10.62
N TYR A 17 0.13 -9.22 11.04
CA TYR A 17 -0.36 -7.92 11.50
C TYR A 17 -1.09 -8.00 12.84
N TYR A 18 -0.63 -8.89 13.73
CA TYR A 18 -1.20 -9.07 15.06
C TYR A 18 -0.94 -7.85 15.98
N PRO A 19 -1.93 -7.39 16.80
CA PRO A 19 -1.77 -6.20 17.65
C PRO A 19 -0.65 -6.23 18.69
N ALA A 20 -0.19 -7.40 19.11
CA ALA A 20 0.88 -7.55 20.10
C ALA A 20 2.26 -7.82 19.46
N ALA A 21 2.39 -7.73 18.13
CA ALA A 21 3.67 -7.88 17.47
C ALA A 21 4.66 -6.81 17.95
N GLU A 22 5.88 -7.22 18.34
CA GLU A 22 6.91 -6.32 18.85
C GLU A 22 7.54 -5.46 17.75
N ALA A 23 7.58 -5.98 16.52
CA ALA A 23 8.07 -5.29 15.35
C ALA A 23 7.30 -5.73 14.09
N LEU A 24 7.24 -4.85 13.10
CA LEU A 24 6.61 -5.11 11.80
C LEU A 24 7.61 -4.81 10.69
N ALA A 25 7.70 -5.70 9.71
CA ALA A 25 8.40 -5.42 8.48
C ALA A 25 7.69 -4.30 7.70
N ALA A 26 8.44 -3.45 6.99
CA ALA A 26 7.88 -2.39 6.15
C ALA A 26 6.86 -2.92 5.12
N SER A 27 7.11 -4.13 4.60
CA SER A 27 6.22 -4.84 3.66
C SER A 27 4.89 -5.27 4.28
N ALA A 28 4.80 -5.41 5.60
CA ALA A 28 3.58 -5.78 6.31
C ALA A 28 2.74 -4.56 6.70
N LEU A 29 3.29 -3.34 6.65
CA LEU A 29 2.58 -2.12 7.01
C LEU A 29 1.37 -1.90 6.12
N ARG A 30 0.24 -1.56 6.74
CA ARG A 30 -1.05 -1.38 6.07
C ARG A 30 -1.43 0.08 5.98
N PHE A 31 -1.96 0.47 4.82
CA PHE A 31 -2.37 1.84 4.54
C PHE A 31 -3.86 1.90 4.19
N ASP A 32 -4.52 2.96 4.65
CA ASP A 32 -5.89 3.27 4.24
C ASP A 32 -5.93 3.84 2.81
N PHE A 33 -7.13 4.05 2.27
CA PHE A 33 -7.29 4.67 0.94
C PHE A 33 -6.75 6.10 0.86
N ARG A 34 -6.45 6.76 1.98
CA ARG A 34 -5.85 8.10 2.04
C ARG A 34 -4.33 8.05 2.12
N GLY A 35 -3.73 6.86 2.02
CA GLY A 35 -2.29 6.62 2.14
C GLY A 35 -1.78 6.73 3.58
N GLY A 36 -2.66 6.78 4.58
CA GLY A 36 -2.28 6.87 5.99
C GLY A 36 -1.99 5.49 6.57
N LEU A 37 -0.96 5.40 7.40
CA LEU A 37 -0.60 4.17 8.11
C LEU A 37 -1.71 3.76 9.09
N LEU A 38 -2.10 2.48 9.07
CA LEU A 38 -3.06 1.89 9.99
C LEU A 38 -2.33 0.95 10.95
N PRO A 39 -2.08 1.37 12.21
CA PRO A 39 -1.48 0.48 13.21
C PRO A 39 -2.31 -0.79 13.41
N PRO A 40 -1.71 -1.95 13.74
CA PRO A 40 -2.40 -3.23 13.90
C PRO A 40 -3.72 -3.18 14.68
N ARG A 41 -3.72 -2.50 15.85
CA ARG A 41 -4.91 -2.36 16.69
C ARG A 41 -6.05 -1.63 15.97
N ILE A 42 -5.72 -0.58 15.21
CA ILE A 42 -6.72 0.20 14.45
C ILE A 42 -7.19 -0.60 13.23
N ALA A 43 -6.28 -1.26 12.52
CA ALA A 43 -6.61 -2.10 11.37
C ALA A 43 -7.60 -3.22 11.74
N ARG A 44 -7.43 -3.84 12.92
CA ARG A 44 -8.31 -4.89 13.43
C ARG A 44 -9.67 -4.41 13.93
N ALA A 45 -9.74 -3.16 14.42
CA ALA A 45 -10.98 -2.57 14.90
C ALA A 45 -11.85 -1.97 13.79
N MET A 46 -11.36 -1.92 12.55
CA MET A 46 -12.05 -1.28 11.45
C MET A 46 -13.28 -2.10 10.98
N PRO A 47 -14.45 -1.47 10.80
CA PRO A 47 -15.62 -2.15 10.26
C PRO A 47 -15.36 -2.61 8.81
N ILE A 48 -15.78 -3.83 8.49
CA ILE A 48 -15.72 -4.39 7.12
C ILE A 48 -16.45 -3.52 6.08
N THR A 49 -17.47 -2.78 6.52
CA THR A 49 -18.26 -1.86 5.69
C THR A 49 -17.46 -0.69 5.13
N LYS A 50 -16.24 -0.44 5.61
CA LYS A 50 -15.33 0.58 5.06
C LYS A 50 -14.62 0.15 3.77
N GLY A 51 -14.75 -1.12 3.36
CA GLY A 51 -14.16 -1.64 2.12
C GLY A 51 -12.63 -1.75 2.14
N LEU A 52 -11.99 -1.56 3.30
CA LEU A 52 -10.54 -1.64 3.48
C LEU A 52 -10.03 -3.08 3.71
N HIS A 53 -10.92 -4.06 3.76
CA HIS A 53 -10.53 -5.47 3.95
C HIS A 53 -10.38 -6.14 2.59
N HIS A 54 -9.32 -6.93 2.45
CA HIS A 54 -9.04 -7.69 1.23
C HIS A 54 -8.49 -9.08 1.57
N HIS A 55 -8.43 -9.95 0.57
CA HIS A 55 -8.00 -11.34 0.72
C HIS A 55 -6.47 -11.50 0.67
N GLY A 56 -5.78 -10.78 1.55
CA GLY A 56 -4.33 -10.88 1.74
C GLY A 56 -3.92 -11.90 2.79
N GLU A 57 -2.66 -11.84 3.22
CA GLU A 57 -2.06 -12.71 4.26
C GLU A 57 -2.66 -12.48 5.66
N ALA A 58 -3.20 -11.29 5.93
CA ALA A 58 -3.95 -10.99 7.15
C ALA A 58 -5.35 -10.43 6.79
N PRO A 59 -6.31 -11.30 6.41
CA PRO A 59 -7.64 -10.88 5.95
C PRO A 59 -8.50 -10.22 7.05
N GLU A 60 -8.15 -10.41 8.32
CA GLU A 60 -8.79 -9.82 9.49
C GLU A 60 -8.35 -8.38 9.80
N ALA A 61 -7.32 -7.88 9.11
CA ALA A 61 -6.82 -6.52 9.27
C ALA A 61 -7.20 -5.65 8.07
N ALA A 62 -7.75 -4.47 8.34
CA ALA A 62 -8.04 -3.47 7.32
C ALA A 62 -6.78 -2.78 6.78
N GLY A 63 -6.89 -2.21 5.58
CA GLY A 63 -5.82 -1.50 4.90
C GLY A 63 -5.02 -2.42 3.99
N TYR A 64 -4.33 -1.83 3.01
CA TYR A 64 -3.55 -2.58 2.02
C TYR A 64 -2.06 -2.39 2.26
N THR A 65 -1.28 -3.44 2.07
CA THR A 65 0.18 -3.32 2.02
C THR A 65 0.65 -2.79 0.66
N ILE A 66 1.85 -2.20 0.61
CA ILE A 66 2.42 -1.74 -0.66
C ILE A 66 2.64 -2.89 -1.66
N PRO A 67 3.13 -4.09 -1.26
CA PRO A 67 3.21 -5.24 -2.17
C PRO A 67 1.84 -5.65 -2.75
N GLU A 68 0.77 -5.58 -1.96
CA GLU A 68 -0.58 -5.88 -2.45
C GLU A 68 -1.10 -4.83 -3.41
N LEU A 69 -0.89 -3.55 -3.12
CA LEU A 69 -1.23 -2.47 -4.03
C LEU A 69 -0.44 -2.57 -5.34
N ALA A 70 0.85 -2.90 -5.29
CA ALA A 70 1.68 -3.13 -6.46
C ALA A 70 1.15 -4.29 -7.31
N ARG A 71 0.66 -5.36 -6.69
CA ARG A 71 -0.01 -6.47 -7.39
C ARG A 71 -1.35 -6.03 -8.01
N LEU A 72 -2.19 -5.31 -7.26
CA LEU A 72 -3.49 -4.82 -7.74
C LEU A 72 -3.34 -3.80 -8.89
N ALA A 73 -2.29 -3.00 -8.88
CA ALA A 73 -1.93 -2.04 -9.93
C ALA A 73 -1.75 -2.70 -11.31
N ARG A 74 -1.36 -3.98 -11.34
CA ARG A 74 -1.17 -4.79 -12.57
C ARG A 74 -2.35 -5.70 -12.90
N SER A 75 -3.48 -5.56 -12.20
CA SER A 75 -4.66 -6.41 -12.42
C SER A 75 -5.29 -6.17 -13.79
N ALA A 76 -5.86 -7.23 -14.38
CA ALA A 76 -6.73 -7.12 -15.54
C ALA A 76 -8.02 -6.32 -15.26
N PHE A 77 -8.47 -6.28 -13.99
CA PHE A 77 -9.71 -5.59 -13.59
C PHE A 77 -9.47 -4.09 -13.35
N PRO A 78 -10.10 -3.19 -14.12
CA PRO A 78 -9.83 -1.75 -14.01
C PRO A 78 -10.11 -1.15 -12.63
N ALA A 79 -11.15 -1.59 -11.94
CA ALA A 79 -11.50 -1.10 -10.61
C ALA A 79 -10.39 -1.35 -9.57
N GLN A 80 -9.74 -2.52 -9.63
CA GLN A 80 -8.61 -2.85 -8.76
C GLN A 80 -7.41 -1.95 -9.02
N ARG A 81 -7.10 -1.69 -10.30
CA ARG A 81 -6.04 -0.75 -10.68
C ARG A 81 -6.33 0.67 -10.19
N CYS A 82 -7.57 1.15 -10.36
CA CYS A 82 -7.97 2.49 -9.94
C CYS A 82 -7.81 2.69 -8.43
N ILE A 83 -8.18 1.70 -7.61
CA ILE A 83 -8.00 1.74 -6.16
C ILE A 83 -6.50 1.74 -5.81
N ALA A 84 -5.73 0.89 -6.48
CA ALA A 84 -4.28 0.81 -6.27
C ALA A 84 -3.58 2.13 -6.59
N PHE A 85 -3.82 2.71 -7.76
CA PHE A 85 -3.18 3.95 -8.19
C PHE A 85 -3.51 5.13 -7.28
N GLN A 86 -4.78 5.32 -6.90
CA GLN A 86 -5.16 6.39 -5.97
C GLN A 86 -4.48 6.22 -4.61
N THR A 87 -4.44 5.00 -4.08
CA THR A 87 -3.85 4.72 -2.77
C THR A 87 -2.33 4.90 -2.81
N LEU A 88 -1.67 4.36 -3.85
CA LEU A 88 -0.23 4.50 -4.07
C LEU A 88 0.18 5.97 -4.27
N GLY A 89 -0.57 6.75 -5.03
CA GLY A 89 -0.28 8.18 -5.22
C GLY A 89 -0.28 8.95 -3.90
N ARG A 90 -1.31 8.74 -3.07
CA ARG A 90 -1.43 9.38 -1.76
C ARG A 90 -0.34 8.91 -0.80
N PHE A 91 -0.02 7.62 -0.81
CA PHE A 91 1.10 7.06 -0.06
C PHE A 91 2.45 7.67 -0.48
N LEU A 92 2.75 7.71 -1.78
CA LEU A 92 4.00 8.26 -2.32
C LEU A 92 4.17 9.73 -1.99
N TYR A 93 3.09 10.51 -2.02
CA TYR A 93 3.12 11.90 -1.56
C TYR A 93 3.56 11.99 -0.10
N ARG A 94 2.92 11.24 0.80
CA ARG A 94 3.23 11.24 2.23
C ARG A 94 4.63 10.73 2.54
N LEU A 95 5.06 9.68 1.85
CA LEU A 95 6.40 9.12 1.97
C LEU A 95 7.46 10.15 1.55
N GLY A 96 7.28 10.80 0.40
CA GLY A 96 8.19 11.84 -0.07
C GLY A 96 8.25 13.06 0.86
N ARG A 97 7.13 13.39 1.51
CA ARG A 97 7.05 14.46 2.52
C ARG A 97 7.68 14.10 3.87
N GLY A 98 8.16 12.86 4.03
CA GLY A 98 8.81 12.41 5.26
C GLY A 98 7.87 12.14 6.43
N GLU A 99 6.61 11.79 6.16
CA GLU A 99 5.60 11.54 7.22
C GLU A 99 6.02 10.42 8.20
N TRP A 100 6.85 9.49 7.75
CA TRP A 100 7.34 8.34 8.54
C TRP A 100 8.85 8.41 8.84
N GLY A 101 9.39 9.63 8.85
CA GLY A 101 10.82 9.89 9.03
C GLY A 101 11.46 10.49 7.78
N ASP A 102 12.64 11.07 7.94
CA ASP A 102 13.48 11.45 6.79
C ASP A 102 13.97 10.21 6.03
N GLY A 103 14.55 10.43 4.84
CA GLY A 103 15.04 9.35 3.99
C GLY A 103 16.17 8.51 4.58
N GLY A 104 16.76 8.92 5.70
CA GLY A 104 17.78 8.17 6.42
C GLY A 104 17.23 7.18 7.44
N THR A 105 15.96 7.31 7.84
CA THR A 105 15.33 6.41 8.81
C THR A 105 15.10 5.01 8.25
N GLU A 106 15.27 3.98 9.08
CA GLU A 106 15.05 2.58 8.67
C GLU A 106 13.63 2.34 8.14
N MET A 107 12.63 3.01 8.73
CA MET A 107 11.26 2.95 8.25
C MET A 107 11.11 3.55 6.84
N SER A 108 11.62 4.76 6.61
CA SER A 108 11.54 5.37 5.28
C SER A 108 12.33 4.57 4.24
N LYS A 109 13.53 4.07 4.57
CA LYS A 109 14.33 3.22 3.67
C LYS A 109 13.59 1.93 3.32
N GLY A 110 13.00 1.26 4.31
CA GLY A 110 12.20 0.06 4.10
C GLY A 110 11.00 0.31 3.19
N LEU A 111 10.31 1.44 3.37
CA LEU A 111 9.18 1.85 2.52
C LEU A 111 9.61 2.20 1.08
N TRP A 112 10.77 2.81 0.87
CA TRP A 112 11.29 3.05 -0.48
C TRP A 112 11.77 1.76 -1.16
N ARG A 113 12.40 0.84 -0.42
CA ARG A 113 12.80 -0.48 -0.94
C ARG A 113 11.58 -1.25 -1.46
N ILE A 114 10.47 -1.30 -0.73
CA ILE A 114 9.26 -2.00 -1.21
C ILE A 114 8.60 -1.30 -2.41
N VAL A 115 8.73 0.03 -2.55
CA VAL A 115 8.28 0.78 -3.74
C VAL A 115 9.09 0.38 -4.97
N GLU A 116 10.42 0.28 -4.81
CA GLU A 116 11.35 -0.13 -5.86
C GLU A 116 11.13 -1.61 -6.26
N GLU A 117 11.14 -2.52 -5.30
CA GLU A 117 10.90 -3.96 -5.52
C GLU A 117 9.53 -4.23 -6.16
N GLY A 118 8.51 -3.46 -5.76
CA GLY A 118 7.16 -3.55 -6.31
C GLY A 118 7.03 -2.97 -7.73
N LYS A 119 8.07 -2.30 -8.25
CA LYS A 119 8.07 -1.54 -9.51
C LYS A 119 6.91 -0.55 -9.58
N VAL A 120 6.63 0.10 -8.45
CA VAL A 120 5.43 0.95 -8.30
C VAL A 120 5.47 2.12 -9.28
N ILE A 121 6.56 2.89 -9.30
CA ILE A 121 6.68 4.06 -10.19
C ILE A 121 6.65 3.65 -11.65
N GLN A 122 7.42 2.62 -12.04
CA GLN A 122 7.41 2.08 -13.40
C GLN A 122 5.99 1.66 -13.83
N THR A 123 5.25 0.94 -12.98
CA THR A 123 3.87 0.52 -13.28
C THR A 123 2.94 1.72 -13.50
N LEU A 124 3.12 2.80 -12.72
CA LEU A 124 2.35 4.03 -12.89
C LEU A 124 2.71 4.74 -14.21
N GLU A 125 3.99 4.81 -14.56
CA GLU A 125 4.47 5.39 -15.82
C GLU A 125 3.94 4.63 -17.04
N GLU A 126 4.00 3.29 -17.01
CA GLU A 126 3.45 2.44 -18.07
C GLU A 126 1.94 2.67 -18.23
N ALA A 127 1.19 2.69 -17.13
CA ALA A 127 -0.25 2.91 -17.16
C ALA A 127 -0.63 4.34 -17.62
N ALA A 128 0.16 5.35 -17.26
CA ALA A 128 -0.03 6.74 -17.67
C ALA A 128 0.27 6.97 -19.16
N ASN A 129 1.20 6.20 -19.74
CA ASN A 129 1.61 6.33 -21.14
C ASN A 129 0.94 5.31 -22.08
N THR A 130 0.18 4.36 -21.57
CA THR A 130 -0.52 3.36 -22.39
C THR A 130 -1.44 4.01 -23.43
N GLU A 131 -1.35 3.53 -24.67
CA GLU A 131 -2.30 3.84 -25.74
C GLU A 131 -3.53 2.92 -25.60
N GLY A 132 -4.72 3.52 -25.47
CA GLY A 132 -5.97 2.79 -25.23
C GLY A 132 -6.18 2.37 -23.77
N GLY A 133 -7.00 1.34 -23.55
CA GLY A 133 -7.34 0.85 -22.20
C GLY A 133 -8.36 1.68 -21.43
N HIS A 134 -8.54 1.35 -20.14
CA HIS A 134 -9.53 2.00 -19.28
C HIS A 134 -9.09 3.40 -18.86
N GLN A 135 -9.81 4.42 -19.32
CA GLN A 135 -9.43 5.83 -19.16
C GLN A 135 -9.29 6.26 -17.69
N GLY A 136 -10.19 5.81 -16.82
CA GLY A 136 -10.07 6.14 -15.38
C GLY A 136 -8.79 5.59 -14.74
N SER A 137 -8.31 4.43 -15.18
CA SER A 137 -7.06 3.87 -14.65
C SER A 137 -5.86 4.73 -15.09
N LYS A 138 -5.88 5.22 -16.33
CA LYS A 138 -4.87 6.13 -16.87
C LYS A 138 -4.86 7.46 -16.11
N THR A 139 -6.02 8.06 -15.88
CA THR A 139 -6.13 9.32 -15.11
C THR A 139 -5.58 9.17 -13.70
N TYR A 140 -5.93 8.10 -12.98
CA TYR A 140 -5.41 7.89 -11.63
C TYR A 140 -3.90 7.58 -11.61
N ALA A 141 -3.35 6.95 -12.65
CA ALA A 141 -1.91 6.77 -12.76
C ALA A 141 -1.18 8.12 -12.94
N ILE A 142 -1.71 9.00 -13.79
CA ILE A 142 -1.20 10.37 -13.98
C ILE A 142 -1.27 11.15 -12.66
N GLU A 143 -2.41 11.11 -11.96
CA GLU A 143 -2.57 11.76 -10.66
C GLU A 143 -1.56 11.23 -9.63
N ALA A 144 -1.33 9.91 -9.59
CA ALA A 144 -0.38 9.29 -8.68
C ALA A 144 1.06 9.73 -8.95
N LEU A 145 1.47 9.84 -10.22
CA LEU A 145 2.78 10.38 -10.60
C LEU A 145 2.93 11.85 -10.22
N TRP A 146 1.87 12.65 -10.41
CA TRP A 146 1.85 14.04 -9.98
C TRP A 146 1.99 14.17 -8.46
N LEU A 147 1.27 13.35 -7.69
CA LEU A 147 1.39 13.29 -6.23
C LEU A 147 2.79 12.89 -5.77
N TRP A 148 3.41 11.91 -6.43
CA TRP A 148 4.80 11.51 -6.17
C TRP A 148 5.78 12.66 -6.43
N GLN A 149 5.65 13.36 -7.55
CA GLN A 149 6.45 14.55 -7.87
C GLN A 149 6.26 15.66 -6.83
N LYS A 150 5.01 15.93 -6.41
CA LYS A 150 4.70 16.88 -5.33
C LYS A 150 5.25 16.46 -3.97
N GLY A 151 5.39 15.17 -3.74
CA GLY A 151 6.06 14.62 -2.56
C GLY A 151 7.58 14.79 -2.57
N GLY A 152 8.19 15.10 -3.71
CA GLY A 152 9.64 15.28 -3.85
C GLY A 152 10.24 14.60 -5.08
N GLY A 153 9.50 13.70 -5.76
CA GLY A 153 9.88 13.16 -7.07
C GLY A 153 11.15 12.30 -7.11
N HIS A 154 11.75 11.98 -5.96
CA HIS A 154 12.95 11.16 -5.88
C HIS A 154 12.65 9.84 -5.16
N VAL A 155 13.11 8.73 -5.75
CA VAL A 155 13.19 7.45 -5.06
C VAL A 155 14.50 7.46 -4.27
N TRP A 156 14.41 7.32 -2.95
CA TRP A 156 15.58 7.26 -2.09
C TRP A 156 16.16 5.86 -2.21
N LYS A 157 17.41 5.76 -2.67
CA LYS A 157 18.10 4.46 -2.71
C LYS A 157 18.41 4.04 -1.28
N ALA A 158 17.86 2.91 -0.87
CA ALA A 158 18.28 2.26 0.37
C ALA A 158 19.58 1.51 0.08
N ASP A 159 20.70 2.03 0.60
CA ASP A 159 22.00 1.37 0.57
C ASP A 159 21.94 -0.04 1.19
#